data_AF-A0A4U3EZN7-F1
#
_entry.id   AF-A0A4U3EZN7-F1
#
_cell.length_a   1.000
_cell.length_b   1.000
_cell.length_c   1.000
_cell.angle_alpha   90.00
_cell.angle_beta   90.00
_cell.angle_gamma   90.00
#
_symmetry.space_group_name_H-M   'P 1'
#
loop_
_entity.id
_entity.type
_entity.pdbx_description
1 polymer ?
#
loop_
_entity_poly.entity_id
_entity_poly.type
_entity_poly.pdbx_seq_one_letter_code
_entity_poly.pdbx_strand_id
1 'polypeptide(L)'
;MRQYPLRKISLVAAVVTLTSSCATMHQAGQDYGTAIGCVGGAALGSGLTYLLTGDAKKALAGGLIGGVAGCAAGNIWQNREKALAKIAAEEHIAIQTRTLEAEAKSSKQAVGLVAQVQDKGMFDTNSAQLSSDGLRQVKKLAAAMKEGDQGGVILVVGHTDATGNPQLNQRLSEQRAQNVGRVLEQAGLSGKNLYFQGAGSSRPVADNDTSEGRAANRRVEIAALASEALLKQRLEQEGSNLAYLRYGTTSESAKPASTRAPARSRPAKTTPAVSSAPRTPPAATDTGSVRATAPATTASRPGTSGPAAIVDFGGQPVSSSTASLAASLKPRSSGFSLISEAHAGGVMKSCYSDNARIGGQAKNLASGRTVETSETKKYLPGMNGRAWAGLVNGHLVTLSPVRVLSDNATVTENPKVYITRDYQTRHNRKADAPLAAVANAWEGEDSILYRVYLQNEQQQALSCIDLLIPKETKKAQQGQLFYSNHHSPYQASYAPVGL
;
A
#
# COMPACT_ATOMS: atom_id res chain seq x y z
N MET A 1 43.29 20.30 66.42
CA MET A 1 43.79 20.82 65.13
C MET A 1 43.49 19.79 64.04
N ARG A 2 42.81 20.26 62.97
CA ARG A 2 42.55 19.67 61.64
C ARG A 2 42.07 18.21 61.51
N GLN A 3 40.74 18.07 61.36
CA GLN A 3 40.09 16.96 60.65
C GLN A 3 40.33 17.10 59.13
N TYR A 4 40.71 16.03 58.43
CA TYR A 4 40.76 15.96 56.97
C TYR A 4 39.65 15.02 56.44
N PRO A 5 38.94 15.38 55.35
CA PRO A 5 37.76 14.65 54.90
C PRO A 5 38.09 13.45 54.00
N LEU A 6 37.65 12.26 54.43
CA LEU A 6 37.59 10.99 53.69
C LEU A 6 36.51 11.02 52.58
N ARG A 7 36.65 11.87 51.56
CA ARG A 7 35.62 11.99 50.51
C ARG A 7 36.11 12.06 49.07
N LYS A 8 37.36 11.66 48.79
CA LYS A 8 37.92 11.70 47.41
C LYS A 8 38.64 10.43 46.92
N ILE A 9 38.52 9.29 47.61
CA ILE A 9 39.21 8.06 47.17
C ILE A 9 38.28 7.10 46.38
N SER A 10 36.95 7.23 46.47
CA SER A 10 36.03 6.34 45.74
C SER A 10 35.85 6.66 44.24
N LEU A 11 36.36 7.79 43.73
CA LEU A 11 36.20 8.15 42.31
C LEU A 11 37.33 7.59 41.42
N VAL A 12 38.50 7.30 41.98
CA VAL A 12 39.68 6.86 41.20
C VAL A 12 39.64 5.35 40.93
N ALA A 13 39.05 4.55 41.81
CA ALA A 13 38.86 3.11 41.59
C ALA A 13 37.85 2.79 40.46
N ALA A 14 36.91 3.70 40.16
CA ALA A 14 35.97 3.56 39.04
C ALA A 14 36.59 3.94 37.68
N VAL A 15 37.64 4.76 37.66
CA VAL A 15 38.30 5.19 36.41
C VAL A 15 39.37 4.18 35.95
N VAL A 16 40.00 3.45 36.89
CA VAL A 16 41.02 2.44 36.55
C VAL A 16 40.41 1.12 36.06
N THR A 17 39.14 0.83 36.37
CA THR A 17 38.40 -0.31 35.79
C THR A 17 37.92 -0.06 34.36
N LEU A 18 37.85 1.21 33.91
CA LEU A 18 37.48 1.58 32.54
C LEU A 18 38.64 1.50 31.53
N THR A 19 39.89 1.63 31.98
CA THR A 19 41.05 1.66 31.07
C THR A 19 41.67 0.29 30.80
N SER A 20 41.51 -0.68 31.70
CA SER A 20 41.99 -2.06 31.47
C SER A 20 41.13 -2.88 30.50
N SER A 21 39.92 -2.39 30.18
CA SER A 21 39.05 -3.05 29.19
C SER A 21 39.44 -2.74 27.74
N CYS A 22 40.26 -1.73 27.46
CA CYS A 22 40.60 -1.38 26.07
C CYS A 22 41.70 -2.27 25.46
N ALA A 23 42.60 -2.83 26.27
CA ALA A 23 43.72 -3.63 25.76
C ALA A 23 43.31 -5.08 25.42
N THR A 24 42.39 -5.68 26.18
CA THR A 24 41.79 -6.99 25.85
C THR A 24 40.80 -6.93 24.68
N MET A 25 40.32 -5.75 24.30
CA MET A 25 39.44 -5.56 23.13
C MET A 25 40.18 -5.58 21.80
N HIS A 26 41.45 -5.15 21.76
CA HIS A 26 42.19 -5.09 20.49
C HIS A 26 42.71 -6.46 20.03
N GLN A 27 42.91 -7.39 20.97
CA GLN A 27 43.40 -8.75 20.70
C GLN A 27 42.25 -9.75 20.51
N ALA A 28 41.10 -9.54 21.17
CA ALA A 28 39.88 -10.32 20.92
C ALA A 28 39.23 -10.03 19.54
N GLY A 29 39.58 -8.90 18.90
CA GLY A 29 39.07 -8.51 17.59
C GLY A 29 39.78 -9.14 16.38
N GLN A 30 40.94 -9.79 16.56
CA GLN A 30 41.65 -10.46 15.45
C GLN A 30 41.36 -11.97 15.34
N ASP A 31 41.00 -12.63 16.45
CA ASP A 31 40.70 -14.08 16.45
C ASP A 31 39.21 -14.42 16.47
N TYR A 32 38.31 -13.46 16.73
CA TYR A 32 36.86 -13.69 16.79
C TYR A 32 36.07 -12.59 16.08
N GLY A 33 35.58 -12.88 14.86
CA GLY A 33 34.70 -12.01 14.05
C GLY A 33 33.29 -11.75 14.62
N THR A 34 33.10 -11.88 15.93
CA THR A 34 31.80 -11.83 16.62
C THR A 34 31.70 -10.72 17.69
N ALA A 35 32.77 -9.98 17.98
CA ALA A 35 32.78 -9.03 19.10
C ALA A 35 32.15 -7.64 18.80
N ILE A 36 31.96 -7.27 17.52
CA ILE A 36 31.34 -5.96 17.16
C ILE A 36 29.85 -5.92 17.56
N GLY A 37 29.20 -7.07 17.76
CA GLY A 37 27.81 -7.14 18.20
C GLY A 37 27.58 -6.61 19.62
N CYS A 38 28.51 -6.82 20.56
CA CYS A 38 28.28 -6.63 22.00
C CYS A 38 28.25 -5.16 22.47
N VAL A 39 28.94 -4.27 21.78
CA VAL A 39 29.08 -2.86 22.23
C VAL A 39 27.83 -2.03 21.89
N GLY A 40 27.00 -2.47 20.93
CA GLY A 40 25.84 -1.72 20.42
C GLY A 40 24.52 -1.88 21.19
N GLY A 41 24.38 -2.89 22.05
CA GLY A 41 23.10 -3.21 22.70
C GLY A 41 22.52 -2.07 23.54
N ALA A 42 23.29 -1.52 24.49
CA ALA A 42 22.87 -0.40 25.32
C ALA A 42 22.64 0.91 24.53
N ALA A 43 23.37 1.10 23.43
CA ALA A 43 23.22 2.24 22.53
C ALA A 43 21.96 2.13 21.65
N LEU A 44 21.58 0.92 21.25
CA LEU A 44 20.33 0.65 20.53
C LEU A 44 19.10 0.77 21.44
N GLY A 45 19.17 0.32 22.71
CA GLY A 45 18.04 0.48 23.62
C GLY A 45 17.68 1.94 23.88
N SER A 46 18.70 2.77 24.11
CA SER A 46 18.53 4.21 24.27
C SER A 46 18.26 4.93 22.95
N GLY A 47 18.91 4.52 21.85
CA GLY A 47 18.71 5.07 20.51
C GLY A 47 17.33 4.76 19.93
N LEU A 48 16.89 3.51 19.97
CA LEU A 48 15.54 3.08 19.55
C LEU A 48 14.48 3.72 20.44
N THR A 49 14.66 3.77 21.77
CA THR A 49 13.70 4.46 22.64
C THR A 49 13.63 5.96 22.33
N TYR A 50 14.77 6.63 22.15
CA TYR A 50 14.80 8.04 21.75
C TYR A 50 14.13 8.27 20.39
N LEU A 51 14.37 7.39 19.42
CA LEU A 51 13.77 7.43 18.09
C LEU A 51 12.26 7.15 18.13
N LEU A 52 11.80 6.26 19.02
CA LEU A 52 10.39 5.91 19.19
C LEU A 52 9.61 6.96 19.98
N THR A 53 10.22 7.60 20.99
CA THR A 53 9.50 8.50 21.91
C THR A 53 9.82 9.98 21.73
N GLY A 54 10.84 10.34 20.94
CA GLY A 54 11.31 11.72 20.77
C GLY A 54 11.82 12.38 22.07
N ASP A 55 12.04 11.60 23.14
CA ASP A 55 12.28 12.09 24.50
C ASP A 55 13.58 11.50 25.06
N ALA A 56 14.59 12.37 25.21
CA ALA A 56 15.91 12.01 25.70
C ALA A 56 15.92 11.49 27.15
N LYS A 57 14.91 11.83 27.96
CA LYS A 57 14.79 11.35 29.34
C LYS A 57 14.25 9.92 29.40
N LYS A 58 13.29 9.60 28.52
CA LYS A 58 12.78 8.23 28.35
C LYS A 58 13.80 7.31 27.70
N ALA A 59 14.66 7.84 26.82
CA ALA A 59 15.79 7.12 26.23
C ALA A 59 16.79 6.58 27.27
N LEU A 60 17.00 7.31 28.37
CA LEU A 60 17.88 6.90 29.45
C LEU A 60 17.25 5.82 30.35
N ALA A 61 15.92 5.83 30.48
CA ALA A 61 15.17 4.82 31.24
C ALA A 61 14.84 3.55 30.41
N GLY A 62 14.69 3.67 29.08
CA GLY A 62 14.40 2.59 28.13
C GLY A 62 15.60 1.73 27.74
N GLY A 63 16.78 2.03 28.28
CA GLY A 63 18.02 1.26 28.06
C GLY A 63 17.95 -0.21 28.50
N LEU A 64 16.92 -0.59 29.27
CA LEU A 64 16.71 -1.99 29.70
C LEU A 64 15.86 -2.83 28.73
N ILE A 65 15.09 -2.24 27.80
CA ILE A 65 14.20 -3.01 26.90
C ILE A 65 14.83 -3.29 25.54
N GLY A 66 15.69 -2.40 25.01
CA GLY A 66 16.37 -2.62 23.71
C GLY A 66 17.85 -3.02 23.80
N GLY A 67 18.35 -3.24 25.02
CA GLY A 67 19.76 -3.54 25.33
C GLY A 67 20.30 -4.88 24.84
N VAL A 68 19.43 -5.87 24.65
CA VAL A 68 19.84 -7.28 24.53
C VAL A 68 19.73 -7.82 23.09
N ALA A 69 18.96 -7.16 22.22
CA ALA A 69 18.69 -7.67 20.87
C ALA A 69 19.84 -7.47 19.86
N GLY A 70 20.73 -6.51 20.08
CA GLY A 70 21.75 -6.17 19.08
C GLY A 70 22.86 -7.22 18.94
N CYS A 71 23.30 -7.81 20.05
CA CYS A 71 24.58 -8.51 20.12
C CYS A 71 24.50 -9.98 19.63
N ALA A 72 23.34 -10.61 19.79
CA ALA A 72 23.10 -12.00 19.40
C ALA A 72 22.45 -12.16 18.01
N ALA A 73 21.79 -11.11 17.49
CA ALA A 73 20.91 -11.25 16.33
C ALA A 73 21.64 -11.33 14.98
N GLY A 74 22.88 -10.84 14.86
CA GLY A 74 23.63 -10.89 13.59
C GLY A 74 23.77 -12.30 13.02
N ASN A 75 24.11 -13.29 13.87
CA ASN A 75 24.23 -14.69 13.46
C ASN A 75 22.86 -15.33 13.17
N ILE A 76 21.81 -14.91 13.88
CA ILE A 76 20.45 -15.44 13.72
C ILE A 76 19.89 -15.08 12.34
N TRP A 77 20.01 -13.82 11.91
CA TRP A 77 19.48 -13.38 10.61
C TRP A 77 20.22 -14.02 9.44
N GLN A 78 21.54 -14.14 9.53
CA GLN A 78 22.35 -14.81 8.51
C GLN A 78 22.02 -16.30 8.38
N ASN A 79 21.82 -17.00 9.51
CA ASN A 79 21.45 -18.41 9.49
C ASN A 79 20.06 -18.60 8.86
N ARG A 80 19.10 -17.74 9.21
CA ARG A 80 17.75 -17.75 8.60
C ARG A 80 17.81 -17.51 7.09
N GLU A 81 18.60 -16.54 6.65
CA GLU A 81 18.78 -16.28 5.21
C GLU A 81 19.38 -17.48 4.48
N LYS A 82 20.43 -18.10 5.03
CA LYS A 82 21.02 -19.33 4.46
C LYS A 82 20.02 -20.49 4.41
N ALA A 83 19.24 -20.68 5.47
CA ALA A 83 18.21 -21.71 5.53
C ALA A 83 17.12 -21.47 4.46
N LEU A 84 16.68 -20.23 4.29
CA LEU A 84 15.70 -19.85 3.26
C LEU A 84 16.27 -20.03 1.84
N ALA A 85 17.52 -19.65 1.61
CA ALA A 85 18.19 -19.86 0.32
C ALA A 85 18.28 -21.35 -0.03
N LYS A 86 18.58 -22.21 0.96
CA LYS A 86 18.57 -23.66 0.79
C LYS A 86 17.17 -24.18 0.44
N ILE A 87 16.13 -23.74 1.14
CA ILE A 87 14.74 -24.12 0.85
C ILE A 87 14.32 -23.68 -0.56
N ALA A 88 14.68 -22.46 -0.96
CA ALA A 88 14.41 -21.93 -2.29
C ALA A 88 15.01 -22.83 -3.38
N ALA A 89 16.23 -23.30 -3.18
CA ALA A 89 16.92 -24.20 -4.10
C ALA A 89 16.30 -25.61 -4.13
N GLU A 90 15.96 -26.18 -2.97
CA GLU A 90 15.39 -27.54 -2.86
C GLU A 90 13.97 -27.65 -3.40
N GLU A 91 13.13 -26.64 -3.13
CA GLU A 91 11.71 -26.66 -3.50
C GLU A 91 11.42 -25.92 -4.81
N HIS A 92 12.46 -25.39 -5.47
CA HIS A 92 12.36 -24.57 -6.68
C HIS A 92 11.36 -23.39 -6.51
N ILE A 93 11.36 -22.77 -5.33
CA ILE A 93 10.49 -21.63 -5.02
C ILE A 93 11.28 -20.34 -5.18
N ALA A 94 10.65 -19.34 -5.80
CA ALA A 94 11.18 -17.98 -5.79
C ALA A 94 11.01 -17.35 -4.40
N ILE A 95 12.12 -17.31 -3.64
CA ILE A 95 12.21 -16.60 -2.36
C ILE A 95 13.19 -15.44 -2.51
N GLN A 96 12.74 -14.23 -2.18
CA GLN A 96 13.60 -13.06 -2.07
C GLN A 96 13.74 -12.69 -0.59
N THR A 97 14.98 -12.67 -0.09
CA THR A 97 15.28 -12.27 1.28
C THR A 97 15.81 -10.84 1.33
N ARG A 98 15.47 -10.12 2.40
CA ARG A 98 16.03 -8.81 2.70
C ARG A 98 16.19 -8.63 4.20
N THR A 99 17.41 -8.31 4.63
CA THR A 99 17.68 -7.92 6.01
C THR A 99 17.13 -6.52 6.28
N LEU A 100 16.49 -6.37 7.44
CA LEU A 100 16.00 -5.08 7.93
C LEU A 100 17.09 -4.44 8.77
N GLU A 101 17.44 -3.20 8.46
CA GLU A 101 18.51 -2.49 9.14
C GLU A 101 17.97 -1.30 9.92
N ALA A 102 18.45 -1.17 11.15
CA ALA A 102 18.30 0.02 11.97
C ALA A 102 19.59 0.85 11.87
N GLU A 103 19.50 2.13 11.53
CA GLU A 103 20.64 3.04 11.67
C GLU A 103 20.54 3.80 13.00
N ALA A 104 21.60 3.73 13.80
CA ALA A 104 21.72 4.52 15.02
C ALA A 104 23.14 5.08 15.13
N LYS A 105 23.27 6.41 15.22
CA LYS A 105 24.51 7.16 15.53
C LYS A 105 25.78 6.55 14.91
N SER A 106 25.73 6.30 13.58
CA SER A 106 26.83 5.82 12.73
C SER A 106 27.07 4.31 12.63
N SER A 107 26.15 3.43 13.07
CA SER A 107 26.18 2.00 12.73
C SER A 107 24.84 1.50 12.19
N LYS A 108 24.91 0.63 11.16
CA LYS A 108 23.78 -0.14 10.62
C LYS A 108 23.73 -1.49 11.33
N GLN A 109 22.57 -1.88 11.84
CA GLN A 109 22.42 -3.15 12.55
C GLN A 109 21.18 -3.92 12.07
N ALA A 110 21.36 -5.22 11.83
CA ALA A 110 20.29 -6.12 11.42
C ALA A 110 19.28 -6.32 12.57
N VAL A 111 18.05 -5.85 12.37
CA VAL A 111 16.94 -5.91 13.33
C VAL A 111 15.78 -6.81 12.88
N GLY A 112 15.88 -7.36 11.68
CA GLY A 112 14.88 -8.25 11.12
C GLY A 112 15.30 -8.88 9.80
N LEU A 113 14.45 -9.76 9.30
CA LEU A 113 14.56 -10.38 7.99
C LEU A 113 13.18 -10.49 7.38
N VAL A 114 13.06 -10.13 6.11
CA VAL A 114 11.85 -10.28 5.31
C VAL A 114 12.11 -11.30 4.24
N ALA A 115 11.28 -12.33 4.18
CA ALA A 115 11.27 -13.32 3.11
C ALA A 115 9.99 -13.14 2.29
N GLN A 116 10.13 -12.82 1.00
CA GLN A 116 9.02 -12.76 0.05
C GLN A 116 8.98 -14.07 -0.72
N VAL A 117 7.87 -14.81 -0.60
CA VAL A 117 7.68 -16.11 -1.21
C VAL A 117 6.54 -16.00 -2.21
N GLN A 118 6.80 -16.27 -3.49
CA GLN A 118 5.74 -16.29 -4.50
C GLN A 118 4.71 -17.39 -4.17
N ASP A 119 3.42 -17.10 -4.38
CA ASP A 119 2.32 -17.98 -3.95
C ASP A 119 2.02 -19.14 -4.92
N LYS A 120 2.78 -19.26 -6.01
CA LYS A 120 2.53 -20.21 -7.09
C LYS A 120 2.54 -21.65 -6.56
N GLY A 121 1.38 -22.30 -6.61
CA GLY A 121 1.21 -23.67 -6.13
C GLY A 121 1.08 -23.78 -4.60
N MET A 122 1.19 -22.68 -3.85
CA MET A 122 1.06 -22.68 -2.39
C MET A 122 -0.40 -22.86 -1.94
N PHE A 123 -1.34 -22.30 -2.68
CA PHE A 123 -2.77 -22.36 -2.38
C PHE A 123 -3.55 -23.02 -3.51
N ASP A 124 -4.69 -23.62 -3.18
CA ASP A 124 -5.65 -24.06 -4.19
C ASP A 124 -6.22 -22.85 -4.96
N THR A 125 -6.68 -23.07 -6.19
CA THR A 125 -7.17 -21.99 -7.07
C THR A 125 -8.31 -21.22 -6.41
N ASN A 126 -8.21 -19.88 -6.41
CA ASN A 126 -9.17 -18.98 -5.76
C ASN A 126 -9.46 -19.29 -4.28
N SER A 127 -8.51 -19.94 -3.59
CA SER A 127 -8.67 -20.38 -2.22
C SER A 127 -7.61 -19.79 -1.30
N ALA A 128 -7.93 -19.79 -0.01
CA ALA A 128 -6.96 -19.62 1.07
C ALA A 128 -6.44 -20.96 1.61
N GLN A 129 -7.00 -22.08 1.17
CA GLN A 129 -6.56 -23.41 1.54
C GLN A 129 -5.16 -23.69 0.96
N LEU A 130 -4.24 -24.13 1.83
CA LEU A 130 -2.92 -24.57 1.40
C LEU A 130 -3.05 -25.90 0.66
N SER A 131 -2.38 -25.99 -0.49
CA SER A 131 -2.23 -27.25 -1.22
C SER A 131 -1.31 -28.21 -0.45
N SER A 132 -1.19 -29.47 -0.90
CA SER A 132 -0.20 -30.40 -0.35
C SER A 132 1.23 -29.86 -0.42
N ASP A 133 1.53 -29.17 -1.51
CA ASP A 133 2.85 -28.61 -1.80
C ASP A 133 3.06 -27.37 -0.94
N GLY A 134 2.09 -26.45 -0.91
CA GLY A 134 2.12 -25.28 -0.04
C GLY A 134 2.27 -25.64 1.43
N LEU A 135 1.60 -26.68 1.91
CA LEU A 135 1.78 -27.15 3.28
C LEU A 135 3.22 -27.64 3.54
N ARG A 136 3.85 -28.37 2.61
CA ARG A 136 5.27 -28.76 2.73
C ARG A 136 6.18 -27.53 2.73
N GLN A 137 5.98 -26.61 1.80
CA GLN A 137 6.79 -25.39 1.67
C GLN A 137 6.71 -24.54 2.95
N VAL A 138 5.49 -24.29 3.46
CA VAL A 138 5.29 -23.50 4.68
C VAL A 138 5.88 -24.20 5.91
N LYS A 139 5.83 -25.54 6.01
CA LYS A 139 6.50 -26.28 7.08
C LYS A 139 8.03 -26.10 7.05
N LYS A 140 8.64 -26.13 5.86
CA LYS A 140 10.08 -25.86 5.70
C LYS A 140 10.43 -24.41 6.09
N LEU A 141 9.63 -23.44 5.64
CA LEU A 141 9.77 -22.03 6.03
C LEU A 141 9.66 -21.86 7.55
N ALA A 142 8.70 -22.54 8.19
CA ALA A 142 8.53 -22.49 9.64
C ALA A 142 9.76 -23.05 10.38
N ALA A 143 10.37 -24.13 9.88
CA ALA A 143 11.61 -24.67 10.45
C ALA A 143 12.75 -23.64 10.37
N ALA A 144 12.92 -22.98 9.23
CA ALA A 144 13.92 -21.91 9.08
C ALA A 144 13.66 -20.72 10.02
N MET A 145 12.40 -20.33 10.20
CA MET A 145 12.03 -19.21 11.08
C MET A 145 12.19 -19.54 12.58
N LYS A 146 12.01 -20.80 12.96
CA LYS A 146 12.20 -21.28 14.34
C LYS A 146 13.66 -21.27 14.78
N GLU A 147 14.59 -21.46 13.84
CA GLU A 147 16.01 -21.49 14.14
C GLU A 147 16.48 -20.13 14.71
N GLY A 148 17.12 -20.18 15.88
CA GLY A 148 17.63 -19.00 16.57
C GLY A 148 16.57 -18.10 17.24
N ASP A 149 15.34 -18.56 17.43
CA ASP A 149 14.28 -17.75 18.04
C ASP A 149 14.55 -17.47 19.54
N GLN A 150 14.87 -16.21 19.86
CA GLN A 150 15.16 -15.73 21.23
C GLN A 150 14.19 -14.64 21.69
N GLY A 151 12.94 -14.65 21.21
CA GLY A 151 11.88 -13.75 21.69
C GLY A 151 11.49 -12.63 20.72
N GLY A 152 11.71 -12.83 19.41
CA GLY A 152 11.22 -11.93 18.37
C GLY A 152 9.74 -12.15 18.03
N VAL A 153 9.24 -11.40 17.05
CA VAL A 153 7.89 -11.57 16.48
C VAL A 153 7.97 -11.84 14.99
N ILE A 154 6.98 -12.53 14.45
CA ILE A 154 6.85 -12.80 13.01
C ILE A 154 5.52 -12.24 12.53
N LEU A 155 5.57 -11.44 11.47
CA LEU A 155 4.41 -10.99 10.72
C LEU A 155 4.33 -11.73 9.39
N VAL A 156 3.20 -12.37 9.13
CA VAL A 156 2.86 -12.94 7.83
C VAL A 156 1.96 -11.97 7.09
N VAL A 157 2.36 -11.50 5.91
CA VAL A 157 1.55 -10.61 5.06
C VAL A 157 1.16 -11.33 3.79
N GLY A 158 -0.14 -11.42 3.53
CA GLY A 158 -0.66 -11.95 2.27
C GLY A 158 -0.91 -10.83 1.27
N HIS A 159 -0.48 -11.04 0.03
CA HIS A 159 -0.67 -10.11 -1.07
C HIS A 159 -1.41 -10.76 -2.24
N THR A 160 -2.11 -9.95 -3.03
CA THR A 160 -2.70 -10.33 -4.31
C THR A 160 -2.13 -9.46 -5.43
N ASP A 161 -2.35 -9.86 -6.67
CA ASP A 161 -2.31 -8.89 -7.77
C ASP A 161 -3.55 -7.98 -7.73
N ALA A 162 -3.58 -7.01 -8.64
CA ALA A 162 -4.64 -6.01 -8.68
C ALA A 162 -5.89 -6.42 -9.50
N THR A 163 -6.01 -7.69 -9.88
CA THR A 163 -7.18 -8.19 -10.62
C THR A 163 -8.36 -8.38 -9.67
N GLY A 164 -9.57 -8.04 -10.12
CA GLY A 164 -10.79 -8.25 -9.34
C GLY A 164 -11.07 -7.18 -8.29
N ASN A 165 -11.99 -7.49 -7.37
CA ASN A 165 -12.47 -6.52 -6.38
C ASN A 165 -11.45 -6.31 -5.24
N PRO A 166 -11.03 -5.07 -4.93
CA PRO A 166 -10.05 -4.78 -3.89
C PRO A 166 -10.42 -5.29 -2.48
N GLN A 167 -11.70 -5.23 -2.10
CA GLN A 167 -12.17 -5.73 -0.81
C GLN A 167 -12.10 -7.25 -0.72
N LEU A 168 -12.46 -7.98 -1.79
CA LEU A 168 -12.30 -9.44 -1.85
C LEU A 168 -10.83 -9.84 -1.79
N ASN A 169 -9.96 -9.12 -2.51
CA ASN A 169 -8.52 -9.33 -2.49
C ASN A 169 -7.92 -9.16 -1.10
N GLN A 170 -8.32 -8.12 -0.36
CA GLN A 170 -7.89 -7.91 1.02
C GLN A 170 -8.29 -9.10 1.92
N ARG A 171 -9.54 -9.57 1.82
CA ARG A 171 -10.03 -10.69 2.63
C ARG A 171 -9.32 -12.00 2.29
N LEU A 172 -9.17 -12.30 1.00
CA LEU A 172 -8.48 -13.50 0.54
C LEU A 172 -7.02 -13.52 1.03
N SER A 173 -6.32 -12.39 0.89
CA SER A 173 -4.93 -12.30 1.29
C SER A 173 -4.77 -12.37 2.82
N GLU A 174 -5.74 -11.86 3.60
CA GLU A 174 -5.77 -12.01 5.05
C GLU A 174 -5.94 -13.48 5.47
N GLN A 175 -6.89 -14.19 4.86
CA GLN A 175 -7.12 -15.62 5.12
C GLN A 175 -5.89 -16.46 4.78
N ARG A 176 -5.23 -16.18 3.65
CA ARG A 176 -3.97 -16.83 3.26
C ARG A 176 -2.86 -16.59 4.28
N ALA A 177 -2.69 -15.34 4.72
CA ALA A 177 -1.71 -15.00 5.75
C ALA A 177 -2.00 -15.71 7.08
N GLN A 178 -3.27 -15.76 7.48
CA GLN A 178 -3.71 -16.46 8.69
C GLN A 178 -3.42 -17.96 8.61
N ASN A 179 -3.73 -18.61 7.49
CA ASN A 179 -3.50 -20.05 7.30
C ASN A 179 -2.01 -20.40 7.32
N VAL A 180 -1.17 -19.58 6.68
CA VAL A 180 0.29 -19.72 6.80
C VAL A 180 0.70 -19.57 8.26
N GLY A 181 0.22 -18.53 8.96
CA GLY A 181 0.48 -18.32 10.39
C GLY A 181 0.12 -19.54 11.26
N ARG A 182 -1.03 -20.19 11.01
CA ARG A 182 -1.43 -21.42 11.73
C ARG A 182 -0.47 -22.58 11.51
N VAL A 183 0.09 -22.72 10.30
CA VAL A 183 1.10 -23.75 10.04
C VAL A 183 2.40 -23.44 10.77
N LEU A 184 2.81 -22.16 10.85
CA LEU A 184 3.95 -21.76 11.68
C LEU A 184 3.71 -22.10 13.15
N GLU A 185 2.51 -21.83 13.67
CA GLU A 185 2.13 -22.19 15.05
C GLU A 185 2.22 -23.70 15.28
N GLN A 186 1.68 -24.51 14.36
CA GLN A 186 1.75 -25.98 14.43
C GLN A 186 3.18 -26.52 14.35
N ALA A 187 4.11 -25.79 13.72
CA ALA A 187 5.55 -26.12 13.72
C ALA A 187 6.27 -25.75 15.04
N GLY A 188 5.54 -25.18 16.00
CA GLY A 188 6.00 -24.89 17.35
C GLY A 188 6.45 -23.45 17.59
N LEU A 189 6.10 -22.51 16.70
CA LEU A 189 6.23 -21.08 17.00
C LEU A 189 5.06 -20.65 17.89
N SER A 190 5.34 -19.82 18.90
CA SER A 190 4.29 -19.33 19.79
C SER A 190 3.32 -18.42 19.04
N GLY A 191 2.01 -18.75 19.02
CA GLY A 191 0.97 -17.91 18.43
C GLY A 191 0.89 -16.49 19.03
N LYS A 192 1.44 -16.28 20.23
CA LYS A 192 1.58 -14.95 20.85
C LYS A 192 2.60 -14.06 20.13
N ASN A 193 3.59 -14.66 19.47
CA ASN A 193 4.63 -13.97 18.71
C ASN A 193 4.33 -13.96 17.20
N LEU A 194 3.22 -14.56 16.77
CA LEU A 194 2.80 -14.61 15.37
C LEU A 194 1.72 -13.55 15.12
N TYR A 195 1.88 -12.84 14.02
CA TYR A 195 0.97 -11.82 13.53
C TYR A 195 0.66 -12.08 12.06
N PHE A 196 -0.52 -11.67 11.60
CA PHE A 196 -0.92 -11.78 10.21
C PHE A 196 -1.59 -10.50 9.71
N GLN A 197 -1.45 -10.20 8.42
CA GLN A 197 -2.07 -9.05 7.76
C GLN A 197 -2.45 -9.43 6.32
N GLY A 198 -3.65 -9.04 5.88
CA GLY A 198 -4.01 -9.06 4.46
C GLY A 198 -3.77 -7.71 3.81
N ALA A 199 -2.73 -7.58 2.99
CA ALA A 199 -2.45 -6.34 2.26
C ALA A 199 -3.26 -6.20 0.95
N GLY A 200 -3.96 -7.24 0.49
CA GLY A 200 -4.58 -7.26 -0.82
C GLY A 200 -3.60 -6.87 -1.93
N SER A 201 -4.05 -6.00 -2.84
CA SER A 201 -3.24 -5.40 -3.91
C SER A 201 -2.56 -4.09 -3.50
N SER A 202 -2.67 -3.65 -2.25
CA SER A 202 -2.24 -2.29 -1.82
C SER A 202 -0.73 -2.05 -1.87
N ARG A 203 0.07 -3.13 -1.81
CA ARG A 203 1.54 -3.12 -1.74
C ARG A 203 2.18 -3.87 -2.93
N PRO A 204 2.02 -3.36 -4.17
CA PRO A 204 2.60 -3.97 -5.36
C PRO A 204 4.13 -3.85 -5.36
N VAL A 205 4.80 -4.88 -5.86
CA VAL A 205 6.27 -4.93 -6.04
C VAL A 205 6.68 -4.95 -7.51
N ALA A 206 5.71 -5.18 -8.40
CA ALA A 206 5.88 -5.16 -9.85
C ALA A 206 4.62 -4.62 -10.53
N ASP A 207 4.70 -4.32 -11.84
CA ASP A 207 3.57 -3.79 -12.60
C ASP A 207 2.47 -4.84 -12.80
N ASN A 208 1.21 -4.46 -12.56
CA ASN A 208 0.05 -5.33 -12.77
C ASN A 208 -0.36 -5.45 -14.24
N ASP A 209 0.22 -4.64 -15.12
CA ASP A 209 -0.02 -4.69 -16.57
C ASP A 209 0.51 -6.00 -17.22
N THR A 210 1.49 -6.69 -16.59
CA THR A 210 2.12 -7.91 -17.14
C THR A 210 1.76 -9.18 -16.35
N SER A 211 1.77 -10.35 -17.01
CA SER A 211 1.55 -11.64 -16.33
C SER A 211 2.61 -11.90 -15.27
N GLU A 212 3.85 -11.55 -15.56
CA GLU A 212 5.02 -11.76 -14.71
C GLU A 212 4.93 -10.85 -13.49
N GLY A 213 4.56 -9.58 -13.67
CA GLY A 213 4.40 -8.65 -12.56
C GLY A 213 3.20 -8.98 -11.67
N ARG A 214 2.08 -9.44 -12.24
CA ARG A 214 0.98 -10.02 -11.44
C ARG A 214 1.43 -11.24 -10.65
N ALA A 215 2.22 -12.14 -11.24
CA ALA A 215 2.77 -13.28 -10.51
C ALA A 215 3.70 -12.87 -9.36
N ALA A 216 4.53 -11.84 -9.55
CA ALA A 216 5.36 -11.30 -8.48
C ALA A 216 4.54 -10.64 -7.35
N ASN A 217 3.40 -10.01 -7.68
CA ASN A 217 2.51 -9.40 -6.70
C ASN A 217 1.75 -10.43 -5.84
N ARG A 218 1.41 -11.59 -6.41
CA ARG A 218 0.84 -12.74 -5.70
C ARG A 218 1.90 -13.45 -4.87
N ARG A 219 2.05 -13.01 -3.62
CA ARG A 219 3.11 -13.47 -2.71
C ARG A 219 2.64 -13.51 -1.26
N VAL A 220 3.34 -14.30 -0.45
CA VAL A 220 3.30 -14.24 1.00
C VAL A 220 4.63 -13.68 1.48
N GLU A 221 4.57 -12.67 2.32
CA GLU A 221 5.73 -12.13 3.01
C GLU A 221 5.79 -12.67 4.43
N ILE A 222 6.95 -13.15 4.86
CA ILE A 222 7.21 -13.55 6.24
C ILE A 222 8.31 -12.66 6.78
N ALA A 223 7.95 -11.83 7.76
CA ALA A 223 8.81 -10.84 8.35
C ALA A 223 9.11 -11.17 9.79
N ALA A 224 10.33 -11.62 10.05
CA ALA A 224 10.82 -11.85 11.39
C ALA A 224 11.51 -10.58 11.90
N LEU A 225 11.10 -10.11 13.07
CA LEU A 225 11.52 -8.85 13.68
C LEU A 225 11.99 -9.12 15.10
N ALA A 226 12.99 -8.38 15.58
CA ALA A 226 13.54 -8.58 16.90
C ALA A 226 12.57 -8.22 18.05
N SER A 227 11.49 -7.46 17.78
CA SER A 227 10.50 -7.07 18.81
C SER A 227 9.16 -6.63 18.21
N GLU A 228 8.12 -6.59 19.04
CA GLU A 228 6.82 -6.02 18.68
C GLU A 228 6.88 -4.51 18.40
N ALA A 229 7.81 -3.79 19.03
CA ALA A 229 8.01 -2.36 18.73
C ALA A 229 8.46 -2.14 17.28
N LEU A 230 9.38 -2.97 16.78
CA LEU A 230 9.81 -2.95 15.38
C LEU A 230 8.68 -3.37 14.42
N LEU A 231 7.78 -4.25 14.86
CA LEU A 231 6.56 -4.58 14.11
C LEU A 231 5.66 -3.36 13.95
N LYS A 232 5.35 -2.64 15.04
CA LYS A 232 4.53 -1.41 14.97
C LYS A 232 5.15 -0.38 14.05
N GLN A 233 6.44 -0.11 14.24
CA GLN A 233 7.20 0.82 13.41
C GLN A 233 7.17 0.42 11.93
N ARG A 234 7.32 -0.87 11.62
CA ARG A 234 7.21 -1.34 10.24
C ARG A 234 5.80 -1.11 9.67
N LEU A 235 4.75 -1.44 10.43
CA LEU A 235 3.37 -1.26 9.98
C LEU A 235 3.06 0.22 9.68
N GLU A 236 3.59 1.14 10.49
CA GLU A 236 3.50 2.59 10.26
C GLU A 236 4.20 3.00 8.95
N GLN A 237 5.45 2.54 8.75
CA GLN A 237 6.23 2.84 7.55
C GLN A 237 5.58 2.30 6.26
N GLU A 238 5.01 1.09 6.33
CA GLU A 238 4.36 0.46 5.18
C GLU A 238 3.07 1.18 4.74
N GLY A 239 2.38 1.87 5.65
CA GLY A 239 1.16 2.63 5.34
C GLY A 239 1.43 3.84 4.44
N SER A 240 2.56 4.53 4.66
CA SER A 240 2.97 5.73 3.92
C SER A 240 4.06 5.46 2.88
N ASN A 241 4.33 4.20 2.54
CA ASN A 241 5.41 3.84 1.63
C ASN A 241 5.09 4.27 0.18
N LEU A 242 5.82 5.29 -0.29
CA LEU A 242 5.65 5.85 -1.63
C LEU A 242 6.10 4.92 -2.75
N ALA A 243 6.90 3.89 -2.45
CA ALA A 243 7.35 2.89 -3.43
C ALA A 243 6.17 2.25 -4.17
N TYR A 244 5.06 2.06 -3.45
CA TYR A 244 3.86 1.43 -3.96
C TYR A 244 3.14 2.25 -5.03
N LEU A 245 3.31 3.57 -5.05
CA LEU A 245 2.71 4.48 -6.05
C LEU A 245 3.41 4.43 -7.42
N ARG A 246 4.56 3.76 -7.52
CA ARG A 246 5.25 3.52 -8.80
C ARG A 246 4.52 2.51 -9.67
N TYR A 247 3.84 1.57 -9.04
CA TYR A 247 3.10 0.52 -9.72
C TYR A 247 1.60 0.84 -9.66
N GLY A 248 0.96 0.82 -10.82
CA GLY A 248 -0.50 0.93 -10.89
C GLY A 248 -1.15 -0.33 -10.34
N THR A 249 -2.32 -0.15 -9.74
CA THR A 249 -3.20 -1.26 -9.35
C THR A 249 -4.41 -1.37 -10.29
N THR A 250 -4.27 -0.92 -11.53
CA THR A 250 -5.21 -1.22 -12.61
C THR A 250 -4.65 -2.37 -13.45
N SER A 251 -5.51 -3.32 -13.81
CA SER A 251 -5.16 -4.44 -14.71
C SER A 251 -5.55 -4.13 -16.17
N GLU A 252 -6.25 -3.02 -16.38
CA GLU A 252 -6.64 -2.48 -17.68
C GLU A 252 -6.00 -1.11 -17.85
N SER A 253 -4.76 -1.09 -18.30
CA SER A 253 -4.33 0.03 -19.13
C SER A 253 -5.25 0.05 -20.34
N ALA A 254 -6.15 1.04 -20.40
CA ALA A 254 -6.80 1.45 -21.65
C ALA A 254 -5.68 1.76 -22.65
N LYS A 255 -5.29 0.74 -23.42
CA LYS A 255 -4.36 0.86 -24.53
C LYS A 255 -4.92 1.96 -25.43
N PRO A 256 -4.17 3.04 -25.71
CA PRO A 256 -4.62 4.01 -26.69
C PRO A 256 -4.92 3.24 -27.97
N ALA A 257 -6.13 3.40 -28.52
CA ALA A 257 -6.44 2.86 -29.82
C ALA A 257 -5.37 3.37 -30.78
N SER A 258 -4.48 2.48 -31.20
CA SER A 258 -3.50 2.78 -32.23
C SER A 258 -4.31 3.23 -33.43
N THR A 259 -4.20 4.52 -33.76
CA THR A 259 -4.65 5.08 -35.03
C THR A 259 -3.84 4.41 -36.13
N ARG A 260 -4.32 3.24 -36.55
CA ARG A 260 -3.82 2.59 -37.75
C ARG A 260 -4.28 3.44 -38.92
N ALA A 261 -3.38 4.28 -39.42
CA ALA A 261 -3.56 4.99 -40.68
C ALA A 261 -3.97 3.97 -41.76
N PRO A 262 -4.98 4.25 -42.61
CA PRO A 262 -5.38 3.34 -43.66
C PRO A 262 -4.31 3.39 -44.76
N ALA A 263 -3.38 2.43 -44.70
CA ALA A 263 -2.50 2.15 -45.82
C ALA A 263 -3.37 1.64 -46.99
N ARG A 264 -3.62 2.52 -47.96
CA ARG A 264 -4.08 2.13 -49.28
C ARG A 264 -3.03 1.23 -49.90
N SER A 265 -3.33 -0.05 -50.01
CA SER A 265 -2.70 -0.92 -51.00
C SER A 265 -3.77 -1.83 -51.61
N ARG A 266 -4.13 -1.48 -52.84
CA ARG A 266 -4.87 -2.34 -53.77
C ARG A 266 -3.86 -3.36 -54.32
N PRO A 267 -4.20 -4.64 -54.39
CA PRO A 267 -3.79 -5.42 -55.55
C PRO A 267 -5.00 -5.91 -56.34
N ALA A 268 -4.80 -5.94 -57.65
CA ALA A 268 -5.77 -6.35 -58.64
C ALA A 268 -5.99 -7.88 -58.63
N LYS A 269 -7.21 -8.25 -59.02
CA LYS A 269 -7.65 -9.46 -59.75
C LYS A 269 -6.71 -10.67 -59.75
N THR A 270 -7.23 -11.80 -59.28
CA THR A 270 -7.66 -12.94 -60.13
C THR A 270 -8.42 -14.00 -59.32
N THR A 271 -9.65 -14.29 -59.72
CA THR A 271 -10.43 -15.52 -59.43
C THR A 271 -9.95 -16.65 -60.37
N PRO A 272 -10.12 -17.95 -60.01
CA PRO A 272 -11.39 -18.69 -60.22
C PRO A 272 -11.79 -19.53 -58.97
N ALA A 273 -13.02 -19.46 -58.45
CA ALA A 273 -14.24 -20.18 -58.88
C ALA A 273 -14.09 -21.72 -58.87
N VAL A 274 -14.81 -22.42 -57.98
CA VAL A 274 -15.82 -23.48 -58.24
C VAL A 274 -16.40 -23.96 -56.89
N SER A 275 -17.72 -23.84 -56.67
CA SER A 275 -18.61 -24.99 -56.43
C SER A 275 -20.05 -24.57 -56.09
N SER A 276 -20.96 -25.00 -56.97
CA SER A 276 -22.34 -25.47 -56.75
C SER A 276 -23.40 -24.61 -56.03
N ALA A 277 -24.33 -24.08 -56.84
CA ALA A 277 -25.77 -23.94 -56.53
C ALA A 277 -26.46 -25.34 -56.61
N PRO A 278 -27.80 -25.57 -56.37
CA PRO A 278 -28.97 -24.68 -56.53
C PRO A 278 -29.97 -24.63 -55.32
N ARG A 279 -30.57 -23.48 -55.00
CA ARG A 279 -31.94 -22.97 -55.36
C ARG A 279 -33.16 -23.70 -54.73
N THR A 280 -33.75 -23.07 -53.69
CA THR A 280 -35.14 -22.47 -53.56
C THR A 280 -36.29 -23.42 -53.16
N PRO A 281 -37.46 -22.93 -52.65
CA PRO A 281 -37.86 -21.65 -52.01
C PRO A 281 -38.69 -21.86 -50.70
N PRO A 282 -39.35 -20.85 -50.08
CA PRO A 282 -40.73 -20.54 -50.51
C PRO A 282 -41.14 -19.05 -50.43
N ALA A 283 -42.27 -18.80 -51.08
CA ALA A 283 -43.05 -17.57 -51.12
C ALA A 283 -43.73 -17.22 -49.77
N ALA A 284 -43.96 -15.93 -49.55
CA ALA A 284 -45.05 -15.43 -48.72
C ALA A 284 -45.54 -14.09 -49.30
N THR A 285 -46.76 -14.11 -49.80
CA THR A 285 -47.58 -12.95 -50.15
C THR A 285 -48.58 -12.67 -49.03
N ASP A 286 -48.73 -11.37 -48.78
CA ASP A 286 -49.97 -10.66 -48.51
C ASP A 286 -50.62 -10.55 -47.12
N THR A 287 -51.27 -9.38 -47.03
CA THR A 287 -52.25 -8.86 -46.06
C THR A 287 -51.65 -8.15 -44.84
N GLY A 288 -52.09 -6.95 -44.45
CA GLY A 288 -53.17 -6.10 -44.94
C GLY A 288 -53.27 -4.88 -44.01
N SER A 289 -53.47 -3.71 -44.61
CA SER A 289 -53.65 -2.42 -43.95
C SER A 289 -55.11 -2.23 -43.51
N VAL A 290 -55.37 -1.84 -42.25
CA VAL A 290 -56.61 -1.13 -41.87
C VAL A 290 -56.35 -0.09 -40.76
N ARG A 291 -56.40 1.17 -41.21
CA ARG A 291 -56.94 2.43 -40.65
C ARG A 291 -57.45 2.52 -39.18
N ALA A 292 -56.78 3.42 -38.46
CA ALA A 292 -57.21 4.49 -37.53
C ALA A 292 -58.61 4.51 -36.87
N THR A 293 -58.59 4.64 -35.54
CA THR A 293 -59.53 5.43 -34.71
C THR A 293 -58.81 5.99 -33.48
N ALA A 294 -58.91 7.31 -33.24
CA ALA A 294 -58.65 7.95 -31.96
C ALA A 294 -59.93 7.91 -31.10
N PRO A 295 -59.86 7.95 -29.75
CA PRO A 295 -59.95 9.26 -29.10
C PRO A 295 -59.22 9.40 -27.73
N ALA A 296 -59.16 10.67 -27.30
CA ALA A 296 -59.19 11.20 -25.92
C ALA A 296 -57.97 11.05 -24.99
N THR A 297 -57.39 12.22 -24.76
CA THR A 297 -56.55 12.66 -23.65
C THR A 297 -56.96 12.13 -22.27
N THR A 298 -56.02 11.52 -21.56
CA THR A 298 -55.93 11.60 -20.09
C THR A 298 -54.46 11.70 -19.69
N ALA A 299 -54.16 12.74 -18.91
CA ALA A 299 -52.84 13.03 -18.39
C ALA A 299 -52.33 11.91 -17.50
N SER A 300 -51.11 11.44 -17.74
CA SER A 300 -50.33 10.64 -16.79
C SER A 300 -48.87 11.07 -16.87
N ARG A 301 -48.35 11.48 -15.71
CA ARG A 301 -46.98 12.00 -15.48
C ARG A 301 -45.90 11.17 -16.17
N PRO A 302 -44.91 11.77 -16.83
CA PRO A 302 -43.60 11.16 -16.98
C PRO A 302 -42.76 11.54 -15.76
N GLY A 303 -42.83 10.71 -14.71
CA GLY A 303 -41.69 10.53 -13.82
C GLY A 303 -40.68 9.63 -14.54
N THR A 304 -39.93 10.20 -15.48
CA THR A 304 -38.87 9.49 -16.20
C THR A 304 -37.56 10.12 -15.82
N SER A 305 -36.86 9.51 -14.86
CA SER A 305 -35.43 9.70 -14.64
C SER A 305 -34.70 9.29 -15.92
N GLY A 306 -34.34 10.27 -16.75
CA GLY A 306 -33.46 10.06 -17.89
C GLY A 306 -32.05 9.58 -17.46
N PRO A 307 -31.23 9.07 -18.39
CA PRO A 307 -29.84 8.72 -18.10
C PRO A 307 -29.17 9.94 -17.47
N ALA A 308 -28.52 9.76 -16.32
CA ALA A 308 -27.88 10.85 -15.59
C ALA A 308 -26.97 11.63 -16.57
N ALA A 309 -27.36 12.87 -16.90
CA ALA A 309 -26.62 13.68 -17.85
C ALA A 309 -25.14 13.72 -17.43
N ILE A 310 -24.25 13.39 -18.37
CA ILE A 310 -22.80 13.40 -18.16
C ILE A 310 -22.40 14.81 -17.69
N VAL A 311 -21.64 14.90 -16.60
CA VAL A 311 -21.16 16.18 -16.07
C VAL A 311 -19.83 16.49 -16.75
N ASP A 312 -19.77 17.60 -17.48
CA ASP A 312 -18.54 18.06 -18.12
C ASP A 312 -17.81 19.04 -17.21
N PHE A 313 -16.61 18.67 -16.79
CA PHE A 313 -15.76 19.48 -15.93
C PHE A 313 -14.82 20.41 -16.71
N GLY A 314 -15.03 20.61 -18.02
CA GLY A 314 -14.29 21.57 -18.84
C GLY A 314 -12.80 21.21 -18.99
N GLY A 315 -12.53 19.90 -19.00
CA GLY A 315 -11.19 19.34 -18.94
C GLY A 315 -10.56 19.07 -20.31
N GLN A 316 -9.38 18.45 -20.30
CA GLN A 316 -8.66 18.00 -21.48
C GLN A 316 -8.56 16.46 -21.51
N PRO A 317 -8.43 15.83 -22.69
CA PRO A 317 -8.24 14.38 -22.78
C PRO A 317 -7.01 13.91 -22.01
N VAL A 318 -7.12 12.76 -21.33
CA VAL A 318 -5.98 12.12 -20.67
C VAL A 318 -5.06 11.52 -21.74
N SER A 319 -3.77 11.79 -21.63
CA SER A 319 -2.73 11.31 -22.56
C SER A 319 -1.50 10.83 -21.79
N SER A 320 -0.54 10.21 -22.48
CA SER A 320 0.73 9.78 -21.86
C SER A 320 1.57 10.95 -21.30
N SER A 321 1.33 12.18 -21.76
CA SER A 321 1.97 13.40 -21.25
C SER A 321 1.25 14.02 -20.05
N THR A 322 0.11 13.46 -19.63
CA THR A 322 -0.64 13.95 -18.48
C THR A 322 0.18 13.80 -17.21
N ALA A 323 0.56 14.93 -16.60
CA ALA A 323 1.39 14.95 -15.40
C ALA A 323 0.66 14.40 -14.18
N SER A 324 1.27 13.43 -13.51
CA SER A 324 0.79 12.89 -12.24
C SER A 324 1.22 13.76 -11.08
N LEU A 325 0.28 14.19 -10.23
CA LEU A 325 0.62 14.91 -9.00
C LEU A 325 1.46 14.07 -8.04
N ALA A 326 1.32 12.75 -8.08
CA ALA A 326 2.13 11.85 -7.25
C ALA A 326 3.63 12.02 -7.54
N ALA A 327 4.03 12.34 -8.77
CA ALA A 327 5.44 12.54 -9.14
C ALA A 327 6.08 13.76 -8.46
N SER A 328 5.27 14.67 -7.90
CA SER A 328 5.75 15.83 -7.13
C SER A 328 5.93 15.54 -5.64
N LEU A 329 5.59 14.32 -5.19
CA LEU A 329 5.69 13.92 -3.80
C LEU A 329 7.13 13.48 -3.48
N LYS A 330 7.80 14.21 -2.59
CA LYS A 330 9.17 13.87 -2.17
C LYS A 330 9.15 12.78 -1.10
N PRO A 331 9.93 11.69 -1.25
CA PRO A 331 10.10 10.70 -0.19
C PRO A 331 10.66 11.34 1.08
N ARG A 332 10.16 10.93 2.24
CA ARG A 332 10.74 11.36 3.52
C ARG A 332 12.14 10.76 3.66
N SER A 333 13.13 11.59 3.97
CA SER A 333 14.46 11.14 4.37
C SER A 333 14.43 10.69 5.84
N SER A 334 13.95 9.47 6.10
CA SER A 334 14.15 8.85 7.42
C SER A 334 15.46 8.07 7.41
N GLY A 335 16.42 8.42 8.28
CA GLY A 335 17.66 7.65 8.51
C GLY A 335 17.42 6.30 9.19
N PHE A 336 16.26 5.68 8.98
CA PHE A 336 15.85 4.40 9.53
C PHE A 336 14.73 3.84 8.65
N SER A 337 15.01 2.81 7.85
CA SER A 337 14.04 2.18 6.95
C SER A 337 13.92 0.68 7.20
N LEU A 338 12.78 0.23 7.73
CA LEU A 338 12.41 -1.19 7.81
C LEU A 338 11.70 -1.66 6.53
N ILE A 339 11.61 -0.81 5.52
CA ILE A 339 10.97 -1.08 4.23
C ILE A 339 12.02 -0.97 3.11
N SER A 340 11.71 -1.44 1.91
CA SER A 340 12.60 -1.24 0.77
C SER A 340 12.65 0.25 0.44
N GLU A 341 13.84 0.84 0.41
CA GLU A 341 14.00 2.21 -0.09
C GLU A 341 13.65 2.24 -1.58
N ALA A 342 12.76 3.18 -1.95
CA ALA A 342 12.50 3.44 -3.35
C ALA A 342 13.46 4.52 -3.86
N HIS A 343 14.23 4.21 -4.91
CA HIS A 343 14.92 5.25 -5.67
C HIS A 343 13.91 6.22 -6.29
N ALA A 344 14.12 7.53 -6.11
CA ALA A 344 13.20 8.61 -6.50
C ALA A 344 12.96 8.76 -8.03
N GLY A 345 13.51 7.90 -8.88
CA GLY A 345 13.54 8.07 -10.34
C GLY A 345 12.41 7.40 -11.15
N GLY A 346 11.22 7.17 -10.60
CA GLY A 346 10.12 6.50 -11.31
C GLY A 346 8.92 7.38 -11.57
N VAL A 347 8.23 7.16 -12.70
CA VAL A 347 6.96 7.83 -13.02
C VAL A 347 5.89 7.30 -12.07
N MET A 348 5.49 8.10 -11.09
CA MET A 348 4.39 7.75 -10.18
C MET A 348 3.06 7.89 -10.92
N LYS A 349 2.24 6.84 -10.92
CA LYS A 349 0.98 6.78 -11.68
C LYS A 349 -0.09 7.69 -11.03
N SER A 350 -0.92 8.37 -11.83
CA SER A 350 -2.06 9.16 -11.33
C SER A 350 -3.19 8.23 -10.88
N CYS A 351 -4.20 8.75 -10.17
CA CYS A 351 -5.34 7.95 -9.73
C CYS A 351 -6.09 7.28 -10.88
N TYR A 352 -6.01 7.82 -12.10
CA TYR A 352 -6.65 7.25 -13.28
C TYR A 352 -6.08 5.87 -13.66
N SER A 353 -4.78 5.67 -13.45
CA SER A 353 -4.07 4.43 -13.71
C SER A 353 -3.81 3.61 -12.43
N ASP A 354 -4.50 3.95 -11.35
CA ASP A 354 -4.41 3.28 -10.05
C ASP A 354 -5.82 2.96 -9.52
N ASN A 355 -5.90 2.25 -8.41
CA ASN A 355 -7.16 1.83 -7.82
C ASN A 355 -7.13 1.99 -6.30
N ALA A 356 -8.32 1.89 -5.68
CA ALA A 356 -8.43 1.97 -4.23
C ALA A 356 -7.55 0.90 -3.56
N ARG A 357 -6.61 1.34 -2.72
CA ARG A 357 -5.67 0.47 -2.01
C ARG A 357 -6.26 0.10 -0.67
N ILE A 358 -6.72 -1.14 -0.57
CA ILE A 358 -7.41 -1.66 0.61
C ILE A 358 -6.52 -2.71 1.27
N GLY A 359 -6.01 -2.39 2.45
CA GLY A 359 -5.26 -3.30 3.31
C GLY A 359 -5.96 -3.46 4.65
N GLY A 360 -5.85 -4.64 5.24
CA GLY A 360 -6.31 -4.93 6.59
C GLY A 360 -5.31 -4.50 7.66
N GLN A 361 -5.75 -4.38 8.90
CA GLN A 361 -4.86 -4.20 10.04
C GLN A 361 -4.13 -5.51 10.35
N ALA A 362 -2.89 -5.41 10.86
CA ALA A 362 -2.20 -6.59 11.38
C ALA A 362 -2.88 -7.07 12.67
N LYS A 363 -2.96 -8.39 12.84
CA LYS A 363 -3.61 -9.03 14.00
C LYS A 363 -2.69 -10.06 14.60
N ASN A 364 -2.69 -10.16 15.91
CA ASN A 364 -2.02 -11.25 16.62
C ASN A 364 -2.76 -12.56 16.37
N LEU A 365 -2.04 -13.65 16.09
CA LEU A 365 -2.62 -14.93 15.69
C LEU A 365 -3.38 -15.58 16.85
N ALA A 366 -2.80 -15.61 18.05
CA ALA A 366 -3.40 -16.26 19.21
C ALA A 366 -4.60 -15.50 19.77
N SER A 367 -4.51 -14.17 19.87
CA SER A 367 -5.56 -13.35 20.50
C SER A 367 -6.58 -12.77 19.51
N GLY A 368 -6.26 -12.74 18.21
CA GLY A 368 -7.07 -12.06 17.18
C GLY A 368 -7.10 -10.54 17.30
N ARG A 369 -6.39 -9.95 18.28
CA ARG A 369 -6.37 -8.50 18.53
C ARG A 369 -5.55 -7.78 17.47
N THR A 370 -6.05 -6.64 17.03
CA THR A 370 -5.38 -5.75 16.08
C THR A 370 -4.17 -5.09 16.72
N VAL A 371 -3.09 -4.94 15.96
CA VAL A 371 -1.91 -4.17 16.36
C VAL A 371 -2.22 -2.70 16.18
N GLU A 372 -2.34 -1.98 17.28
CA GLU A 372 -2.49 -0.52 17.27
C GLU A 372 -1.14 0.14 17.01
N THR A 373 -1.07 0.89 15.91
CA THR A 373 0.13 1.62 15.44
C THR A 373 0.08 3.11 15.81
N SER A 374 -0.94 3.56 16.53
CA SER A 374 -1.09 4.98 16.87
C SER A 374 -1.55 5.14 18.31
N GLU A 375 -0.74 5.83 19.12
CA GLU A 375 -1.10 6.16 20.51
C GLU A 375 -2.11 7.31 20.59
N THR A 376 -2.23 8.11 19.51
CA THR A 376 -3.09 9.30 19.49
C THR A 376 -3.93 9.38 18.21
N LYS A 377 -5.19 9.80 18.35
CA LYS A 377 -6.07 10.14 17.21
C LYS A 377 -5.90 11.60 16.80
N LYS A 378 -4.66 12.01 16.53
CA LYS A 378 -4.37 13.36 16.05
C LYS A 378 -4.48 13.39 14.53
N TYR A 379 -5.23 14.36 14.02
CA TYR A 379 -5.45 14.55 12.59
C TYR A 379 -4.51 15.62 12.02
N LEU A 380 -4.19 15.50 10.73
CA LEU A 380 -3.49 16.55 10.00
C LEU A 380 -4.30 17.86 10.02
N PRO A 381 -3.63 19.03 10.01
CA PRO A 381 -4.32 20.32 9.96
C PRO A 381 -5.32 20.40 8.79
N GLY A 382 -6.56 20.75 9.08
CA GLY A 382 -7.64 20.82 8.08
C GLY A 382 -8.23 19.48 7.64
N MET A 383 -7.71 18.35 8.14
CA MET A 383 -8.16 16.98 7.81
C MET A 383 -8.72 16.26 9.05
N ASN A 384 -9.47 16.98 9.90
CA ASN A 384 -10.11 16.47 11.11
C ASN A 384 -11.64 16.33 10.96
N GLY A 385 -12.11 16.05 9.74
CA GLY A 385 -13.52 15.86 9.41
C GLY A 385 -14.18 17.05 8.71
N ARG A 386 -13.42 18.11 8.39
CA ARG A 386 -13.94 19.26 7.62
C ARG A 386 -14.29 18.84 6.20
N ALA A 387 -15.34 19.45 5.65
CA ALA A 387 -15.70 19.32 4.25
C ALA A 387 -14.77 20.19 3.41
N TRP A 388 -14.34 19.68 2.25
CA TRP A 388 -13.53 20.42 1.31
C TRP A 388 -14.32 20.61 0.03
N ALA A 389 -14.41 21.84 -0.47
CA ALA A 389 -15.21 22.14 -1.66
C ALA A 389 -14.45 23.03 -2.64
N GLY A 390 -14.69 22.83 -3.93
CA GLY A 390 -14.10 23.63 -4.99
C GLY A 390 -15.01 23.67 -6.22
N LEU A 391 -14.88 24.75 -6.99
CA LEU A 391 -15.59 24.91 -8.25
C LEU A 391 -14.75 24.36 -9.40
N VAL A 392 -15.39 23.61 -10.29
CA VAL A 392 -14.80 23.09 -11.53
C VAL A 392 -15.83 23.25 -12.64
N ASN A 393 -15.53 24.09 -13.63
CA ASN A 393 -16.42 24.42 -14.75
C ASN A 393 -17.85 24.81 -14.31
N GLY A 394 -17.96 25.66 -13.28
CA GLY A 394 -19.26 26.10 -12.73
C GLY A 394 -20.01 25.07 -11.90
N HIS A 395 -19.46 23.87 -11.69
CA HIS A 395 -19.98 22.83 -10.81
C HIS A 395 -19.26 22.87 -9.45
N LEU A 396 -20.00 22.71 -8.35
CA LEU A 396 -19.41 22.58 -7.03
C LEU A 396 -19.16 21.09 -6.75
N VAL A 397 -17.91 20.75 -6.47
CA VAL A 397 -17.51 19.41 -6.03
C VAL A 397 -17.08 19.50 -4.57
N THR A 398 -17.65 18.63 -3.73
CA THR A 398 -17.39 18.61 -2.29
C THR A 398 -16.98 17.22 -1.82
N LEU A 399 -15.92 17.14 -1.02
CA LEU A 399 -15.43 15.95 -0.32
C LEU A 399 -15.78 16.07 1.16
N SER A 400 -16.51 15.11 1.74
CA SER A 400 -16.81 15.15 3.16
C SER A 400 -17.16 13.77 3.75
N PRO A 401 -16.63 13.40 4.93
CA PRO A 401 -15.62 14.12 5.72
C PRO A 401 -14.20 13.83 5.22
N VAL A 402 -13.25 14.76 5.41
CA VAL A 402 -11.82 14.50 5.18
C VAL A 402 -11.13 14.24 6.52
N ARG A 403 -10.71 12.99 6.77
CA ARG A 403 -10.08 12.56 8.03
C ARG A 403 -8.77 11.79 7.82
N VAL A 404 -7.63 12.43 8.07
CA VAL A 404 -6.30 11.83 7.88
C VAL A 404 -5.46 12.01 9.14
N LEU A 405 -4.94 10.92 9.70
CA LEU A 405 -4.08 10.97 10.89
C LEU A 405 -2.73 11.62 10.60
N SER A 406 -2.17 12.29 11.59
CA SER A 406 -0.90 13.03 11.47
C SER A 406 0.36 12.18 11.64
N ASP A 407 0.24 10.97 12.15
CA ASP A 407 1.36 10.06 12.44
C ASP A 407 1.79 9.23 11.23
N ASN A 408 0.82 8.73 10.46
CA ASN A 408 1.07 7.77 9.38
C ASN A 408 0.24 8.04 8.11
N ALA A 409 -0.41 9.21 8.02
CA ALA A 409 -1.31 9.58 6.94
C ALA A 409 -2.45 8.57 6.68
N THR A 410 -2.90 7.84 7.69
CA THR A 410 -4.04 6.91 7.53
C THR A 410 -5.35 7.68 7.40
N VAL A 411 -6.13 7.34 6.37
CA VAL A 411 -7.51 7.77 6.22
C VAL A 411 -8.39 6.95 7.18
N THR A 412 -9.01 7.61 8.16
CA THR A 412 -9.83 6.91 9.19
C THR A 412 -11.30 6.80 8.82
N GLU A 413 -11.75 7.58 7.84
CA GLU A 413 -13.12 7.59 7.35
C GLU A 413 -13.10 7.96 5.87
N ASN A 414 -13.79 7.16 5.06
CA ASN A 414 -13.89 7.42 3.62
C ASN A 414 -14.85 8.60 3.36
N PRO A 415 -14.47 9.56 2.50
CA PRO A 415 -15.34 10.67 2.16
C PRO A 415 -16.50 10.20 1.27
N LYS A 416 -17.60 10.95 1.30
CA LYS A 416 -18.57 10.99 0.21
C LYS A 416 -18.23 12.16 -0.70
N VAL A 417 -18.53 12.00 -1.98
CA VAL A 417 -18.35 13.07 -2.97
C VAL A 417 -19.72 13.58 -3.41
N TYR A 418 -19.91 14.88 -3.29
CA TYR A 418 -21.13 15.57 -3.68
C TYR A 418 -20.84 16.43 -4.90
N ILE A 419 -21.72 16.38 -5.89
CA ILE A 419 -21.63 17.20 -7.11
C ILE A 419 -22.89 18.04 -7.18
N THR A 420 -22.74 19.37 -7.14
CA THR A 420 -23.82 20.32 -7.42
C THR A 420 -23.58 20.93 -8.79
N ARG A 421 -24.32 20.45 -9.79
CA ARG A 421 -24.21 20.92 -11.17
C ARG A 421 -24.70 22.36 -11.29
N ASP A 422 -24.14 23.09 -12.24
CA ASP A 422 -24.51 24.48 -12.56
C ASP A 422 -24.61 25.40 -11.33
N TYR A 423 -23.77 25.17 -10.32
CA TYR A 423 -23.82 25.87 -9.02
C TYR A 423 -23.67 27.39 -9.19
N GLN A 424 -22.81 27.84 -10.11
CA GLN A 424 -22.60 29.27 -10.36
C GLN A 424 -23.75 29.94 -11.11
N THR A 425 -24.49 29.20 -11.95
CA THR A 425 -25.49 29.77 -12.85
C THR A 425 -26.92 29.55 -12.38
N ARG A 426 -27.16 28.59 -11.48
CA ARG A 426 -28.48 28.30 -10.89
C ARG A 426 -28.43 28.39 -9.38
N HIS A 427 -29.06 29.41 -8.83
CA HIS A 427 -29.25 29.55 -7.38
C HIS A 427 -30.13 28.41 -6.82
N ASN A 428 -29.82 27.93 -5.61
CA ASN A 428 -30.57 26.92 -4.85
C ASN A 428 -30.68 25.51 -5.46
N ARG A 429 -29.76 25.12 -6.36
CA ARG A 429 -29.70 23.72 -6.81
C ARG A 429 -29.17 22.82 -5.69
N LYS A 430 -29.91 21.74 -5.40
CA LYS A 430 -29.46 20.69 -4.48
C LYS A 430 -28.33 19.89 -5.12
N ALA A 431 -27.39 19.42 -4.30
CA ALA A 431 -26.40 18.46 -4.73
C ALA A 431 -27.09 17.18 -5.24
N ASP A 432 -26.45 16.52 -6.20
CA ASP A 432 -26.82 15.17 -6.62
C ASP A 432 -26.68 14.19 -5.44
N ALA A 433 -27.18 12.96 -5.62
CA ALA A 433 -26.97 11.90 -4.65
C ALA A 433 -25.47 11.72 -4.39
N PRO A 434 -25.04 11.61 -3.11
CA PRO A 434 -23.63 11.47 -2.78
C PRO A 434 -23.06 10.19 -3.37
N LEU A 435 -21.89 10.32 -3.98
CA LEU A 435 -21.13 9.19 -4.49
C LEU A 435 -20.29 8.61 -3.35
N ALA A 436 -20.35 7.28 -3.20
CA ALA A 436 -19.46 6.57 -2.30
C ALA A 436 -18.03 6.62 -2.86
N ALA A 437 -17.05 6.78 -1.99
CA ALA A 437 -15.64 6.79 -2.39
C ALA A 437 -14.79 6.01 -1.40
N VAL A 438 -13.59 5.65 -1.83
CA VAL A 438 -12.51 5.17 -0.96
C VAL A 438 -11.37 6.16 -1.09
N ALA A 439 -10.81 6.61 0.03
CA ALA A 439 -9.67 7.52 0.01
C ALA A 439 -8.43 6.87 0.59
N ASN A 440 -7.28 7.17 -0.02
CA ASN A 440 -5.97 6.80 0.45
C ASN A 440 -5.11 8.06 0.54
N ALA A 441 -4.17 8.10 1.49
CA ALA A 441 -3.25 9.22 1.62
C ALA A 441 -1.83 8.74 1.85
N TRP A 442 -0.87 9.56 1.38
CA TRP A 442 0.55 9.31 1.50
C TRP A 442 1.26 10.58 1.94
N GLU A 443 2.16 10.42 2.91
CA GLU A 443 2.96 11.52 3.41
C GLU A 443 4.31 11.60 2.68
N GLY A 444 4.52 12.70 1.95
CA GLY A 444 5.84 13.11 1.49
C GLY A 444 6.55 13.99 2.51
N GLU A 445 7.75 14.47 2.18
CA GLU A 445 8.53 15.37 3.03
C GLU A 445 7.79 16.68 3.31
N ASP A 446 7.34 17.35 2.24
CA ASP A 446 6.75 18.70 2.28
C ASP A 446 5.25 18.74 1.95
N SER A 447 4.66 17.60 1.59
CA SER A 447 3.30 17.51 1.05
C SER A 447 2.64 16.17 1.38
N ILE A 448 1.32 16.13 1.25
CA ILE A 448 0.46 14.95 1.40
C ILE A 448 -0.23 14.73 0.05
N LEU A 449 -0.12 13.52 -0.50
CA LEU A 449 -0.98 13.10 -1.60
C LEU A 449 -2.26 12.48 -1.01
N TYR A 450 -3.42 13.06 -1.29
CA TYR A 450 -4.72 12.53 -0.91
C TYR A 450 -5.49 12.15 -2.18
N ARG A 451 -5.77 10.86 -2.32
CA ARG A 451 -6.40 10.28 -3.52
C ARG A 451 -7.77 9.74 -3.17
N VAL A 452 -8.77 10.06 -3.98
CA VAL A 452 -10.16 9.64 -3.79
C VAL A 452 -10.61 8.84 -5.02
N TYR A 453 -11.05 7.62 -4.79
CA TYR A 453 -11.56 6.71 -5.82
C TYR A 453 -13.07 6.54 -5.67
N LEU A 454 -13.83 6.91 -6.69
CA LEU A 454 -15.28 6.78 -6.64
C LEU A 454 -15.67 5.32 -6.85
N GLN A 455 -16.54 4.81 -5.99
CA GLN A 455 -17.07 3.45 -6.06
C GLN A 455 -18.36 3.49 -6.89
N ASN A 456 -18.25 3.71 -8.20
CA ASN A 456 -19.39 3.86 -9.10
C ASN A 456 -19.46 2.70 -10.11
N GLU A 457 -20.37 1.76 -9.89
CA GLU A 457 -20.64 0.69 -10.88
C GLU A 457 -21.58 1.15 -12.02
N GLN A 458 -22.26 2.30 -11.91
CA GLN A 458 -23.32 2.68 -12.86
C GLN A 458 -23.41 4.16 -13.27
N GLN A 459 -22.52 5.07 -12.82
CA GLN A 459 -22.57 6.50 -13.24
C GLN A 459 -21.17 7.08 -13.51
N GLN A 460 -20.84 7.21 -14.79
CA GLN A 460 -19.52 7.49 -15.39
C GLN A 460 -19.07 8.96 -15.38
N ALA A 461 -19.65 9.84 -14.55
CA ALA A 461 -19.32 11.27 -14.63
C ALA A 461 -18.04 11.66 -13.86
N LEU A 462 -17.58 10.89 -12.87
CA LEU A 462 -16.40 11.22 -12.07
C LEU A 462 -15.73 9.92 -11.59
N SER A 463 -14.46 9.72 -11.92
CA SER A 463 -13.73 8.46 -11.69
C SER A 463 -12.83 8.52 -10.46
N CYS A 464 -11.99 9.55 -10.36
CA CYS A 464 -11.10 9.74 -9.22
C CYS A 464 -10.61 11.19 -9.11
N ILE A 465 -10.05 11.52 -7.94
CA ILE A 465 -9.47 12.82 -7.62
C ILE A 465 -8.09 12.62 -6.98
N ASP A 466 -7.09 13.35 -7.46
CA ASP A 466 -5.78 13.49 -6.85
C ASP A 466 -5.63 14.90 -6.26
N LEU A 467 -5.29 15.00 -4.98
CA LEU A 467 -4.96 16.27 -4.32
C LEU A 467 -3.54 16.20 -3.75
N LEU A 468 -2.71 17.19 -4.06
CA LEU A 468 -1.40 17.38 -3.45
C LEU A 468 -1.47 18.57 -2.49
N ILE A 469 -1.53 18.26 -1.20
CA ILE A 469 -1.72 19.24 -0.14
C ILE A 469 -0.35 19.56 0.48
N PRO A 470 0.15 20.80 0.39
CA PRO A 470 1.39 21.17 1.05
C PRO A 470 1.20 21.17 2.57
N LYS A 471 2.23 20.74 3.31
CA LYS A 471 2.25 20.84 4.78
C LYS A 471 2.40 22.30 5.25
N GLU A 472 3.02 23.14 4.41
CA GLU A 472 3.10 24.58 4.62
C GLU A 472 1.86 25.28 4.05
N THR A 473 1.09 25.93 4.91
CA THR A 473 -0.18 26.60 4.56
C THR A 473 -0.05 27.79 3.61
N LYS A 474 1.17 28.29 3.36
CA LYS A 474 1.44 29.39 2.40
C LYS A 474 1.50 28.91 0.95
N LYS A 475 1.69 27.61 0.71
CA LYS A 475 1.75 27.05 -0.63
C LYS A 475 0.34 26.68 -1.09
N ALA A 476 0.04 26.90 -2.37
CA ALA A 476 -1.24 26.53 -2.94
C ALA A 476 -1.35 25.00 -3.07
N GLN A 477 -2.50 24.46 -2.68
CA GLN A 477 -2.86 23.08 -2.98
C GLN A 477 -3.02 22.91 -4.50
N GLN A 478 -2.58 21.76 -5.00
CA GLN A 478 -2.83 21.35 -6.38
C GLN A 478 -3.81 20.19 -6.36
N GLY A 479 -4.62 20.07 -7.41
CA GLY A 479 -5.46 18.89 -7.55
C GLY A 479 -5.97 18.70 -8.96
N GLN A 480 -6.30 17.45 -9.25
CA GLN A 480 -6.72 16.95 -10.54
C GLN A 480 -7.93 16.06 -10.34
N LEU A 481 -8.91 16.21 -11.20
CA LEU A 481 -10.13 15.43 -11.23
C LEU A 481 -10.19 14.69 -12.56
N PHE A 482 -10.41 13.39 -12.51
CA PHE A 482 -10.50 12.52 -13.68
C PHE A 482 -11.93 12.01 -13.87
N TYR A 483 -12.43 12.10 -15.09
CA TYR A 483 -13.80 11.74 -15.42
C TYR A 483 -13.90 11.13 -16.83
N SER A 484 -15.04 10.50 -17.13
CA SER A 484 -15.34 10.04 -18.48
C SER A 484 -16.30 11.00 -19.17
N ASN A 485 -15.95 11.39 -20.40
CA ASN A 485 -16.83 12.10 -21.31
C ASN A 485 -16.96 11.27 -22.60
N HIS A 486 -18.17 10.80 -22.90
CA HIS A 486 -18.43 9.90 -24.03
C HIS A 486 -17.46 8.70 -24.12
N HIS A 487 -17.21 8.02 -23.00
CA HIS A 487 -16.26 6.89 -22.86
C HIS A 487 -14.79 7.24 -23.06
N SER A 488 -14.46 8.52 -23.26
CA SER A 488 -13.09 9.00 -23.33
C SER A 488 -12.67 9.57 -21.98
N PRO A 489 -11.44 9.32 -21.52
CA PRO A 489 -10.96 9.84 -20.24
C PRO A 489 -10.54 11.32 -20.37
N TYR A 490 -11.00 12.14 -19.45
CA TYR A 490 -10.66 13.56 -19.34
C TYR A 490 -10.15 13.91 -17.95
N GLN A 491 -9.35 14.98 -17.89
CA GLN A 491 -8.86 15.57 -16.65
C GLN A 491 -9.19 17.06 -16.59
N ALA A 492 -9.63 17.52 -15.43
CA ALA A 492 -9.77 18.94 -15.08
C ALA A 492 -8.94 19.27 -13.83
N SER A 493 -8.50 20.54 -13.70
CA SER A 493 -7.88 21.03 -12.47
C SER A 493 -8.94 21.19 -11.39
N TYR A 494 -8.60 20.82 -10.16
CA TYR A 494 -9.50 20.91 -9.01
C TYR A 494 -8.72 21.24 -7.74
N ALA A 495 -8.91 22.45 -7.20
CA ALA A 495 -8.23 22.90 -5.99
C ALA A 495 -9.26 23.26 -4.90
N PRO A 496 -9.84 22.26 -4.21
CA PRO A 496 -10.80 22.53 -3.15
C PRO A 496 -10.14 23.16 -1.93
N VAL A 497 -10.93 23.93 -1.19
CA VAL A 497 -10.53 24.53 0.09
C VAL A 497 -11.37 23.95 1.22
N GLY A 498 -10.79 23.85 2.42
CA GLY A 498 -11.51 23.42 3.61
C GLY A 498 -12.53 24.47 4.05
N LEU A 499 -13.78 24.03 4.22
CA LEU A 499 -14.91 24.84 4.70
C LEU A 499 -14.90 24.96 6.22
#